data_AF-A0A2D5UFZ1-F1
#
_entry.id   AF-A0A2D5UFZ1-F1
#
_cell.length_a   1.000
_cell.length_b   1.000
_cell.length_c   1.000
_cell.angle_alpha   90.00
_cell.angle_beta   90.00
_cell.angle_gamma   90.00
#
_symmetry.space_group_name_H-M   'P 1'
#
loop_
_entity.id
_entity.type
_entity.pdbx_description
1 polymer ?
#
loop_
_entity_poly.entity_id
_entity_poly.type
_entity_poly.pdbx_seq_one_letter_code
_entity_poly.pdbx_strand_id
1 'polypeptide(L)'
;MPINWPASTYSLTVGIIGTEGALTIDDTHADTIMATEKPLPSHRGEGDKRNVHLLGSYPAGDISDGQFWGPMREESNAWLAHIYTGIKTPHATGAEGQRNLLLTMACDLSAKRKKPVVLPIEPEALHAELTAYVISAEPWT
;
A
#
# COMPACT_ATOMS: atom_id res chain seq x y z
N MET A 1 7.85 -25.88 1.80
CA MET A 1 6.48 -25.62 1.30
C MET A 1 6.25 -26.45 0.05
N PRO A 2 5.02 -26.89 -0.27
CA PRO A 2 4.72 -27.54 -1.55
C PRO A 2 5.20 -26.67 -2.71
N ILE A 3 5.74 -27.28 -3.76
CA ILE A 3 6.37 -26.56 -4.87
C ILE A 3 5.39 -25.61 -5.59
N ASN A 4 4.10 -25.96 -5.58
CA ASN A 4 3.01 -25.18 -6.19
C ASN A 4 2.36 -24.17 -5.22
N TRP A 5 2.89 -24.04 -4.00
CA TRP A 5 2.35 -23.18 -2.93
C TRP A 5 3.28 -22.00 -2.61
N PRO A 6 3.47 -21.10 -3.57
CA PRO A 6 3.31 -19.70 -3.23
C PRO A 6 2.09 -19.17 -3.95
N ALA A 7 1.10 -18.71 -3.19
CA ALA A 7 -0.06 -18.06 -3.76
C ALA A 7 0.32 -16.66 -4.28
N SER A 8 -0.29 -16.24 -5.40
CA SER A 8 -0.31 -14.84 -5.79
C SER A 8 -1.10 -14.08 -4.74
N THR A 9 -0.41 -13.35 -3.88
CA THR A 9 -0.98 -12.69 -2.71
C THR A 9 -0.43 -11.29 -2.55
N TYR A 10 -1.31 -10.43 -2.05
CA TYR A 10 -0.95 -9.22 -1.36
C TYR A 10 -1.73 -9.25 -0.04
N SER A 11 -1.09 -8.87 1.06
CA SER A 11 -1.80 -8.73 2.33
C SER A 11 -1.33 -7.51 3.09
N LEU A 12 -2.26 -7.01 3.88
CA LEU A 12 -2.01 -6.01 4.89
C LEU A 12 -2.71 -6.47 6.16
N THR A 13 -2.01 -6.39 7.28
CA THR A 13 -2.59 -6.66 8.59
C THR A 13 -2.29 -5.48 9.51
N VAL A 14 -3.32 -4.96 10.16
CA VAL A 14 -3.19 -3.90 11.15
C VAL A 14 -3.70 -4.43 12.48
N GLY A 15 -2.85 -4.39 13.50
CA GLY A 15 -3.22 -4.71 14.87
C GLY A 15 -3.25 -3.46 15.73
N ILE A 16 -4.36 -3.23 16.44
CA ILE A 16 -4.51 -2.16 17.42
C ILE A 16 -4.74 -2.82 18.77
N ILE A 17 -3.81 -2.62 19.70
CA ILE A 17 -3.86 -3.18 21.06
C ILE A 17 -4.07 -2.04 22.05
N GLY A 18 -5.14 -2.13 22.83
CA GLY A 18 -5.46 -1.21 23.93
C GLY A 18 -5.37 -1.90 25.28
N THR A 19 -5.61 -1.15 26.35
CA THR A 19 -5.61 -1.67 27.74
C THR A 19 -6.79 -2.61 28.01
N GLU A 20 -7.89 -2.46 27.27
CA GLU A 20 -9.15 -3.19 27.49
C GLU A 20 -9.57 -4.07 26.31
N GLY A 21 -8.78 -4.13 25.24
CA GLY A 21 -9.15 -4.90 24.07
C GLY A 21 -8.16 -4.82 22.93
N ALA A 22 -8.46 -5.57 21.87
CA ALA A 22 -7.65 -5.64 20.66
C ALA A 22 -8.56 -5.65 19.41
N LEU A 23 -8.11 -5.00 18.34
CA LEU A 23 -8.71 -5.04 17.01
C LEU A 23 -7.64 -5.49 16.01
N THR A 24 -7.97 -6.49 15.20
CA THR A 24 -7.15 -6.91 14.07
C THR A 24 -7.93 -6.72 12.79
N ILE A 25 -7.33 -6.03 11.84
CA ILE A 25 -7.82 -5.88 10.47
C ILE A 25 -6.90 -6.72 9.59
N ASP A 26 -7.46 -7.71 8.89
CA ASP A 26 -6.75 -8.55 7.94
C ASP A 26 -7.34 -8.35 6.54
N ASP A 27 -6.52 -7.82 5.64
CA ASP A 27 -6.85 -7.48 4.26
C ASP A 27 -6.26 -8.50 3.27
N THR A 28 -5.92 -9.70 3.73
CA THR A 28 -5.36 -10.74 2.85
C THR A 28 -6.38 -11.20 1.78
N HIS A 29 -7.68 -10.96 1.99
CA HIS A 29 -8.76 -11.44 1.11
C HIS A 29 -8.65 -12.95 0.81
N ALA A 30 -8.31 -13.73 1.85
CA ALA A 30 -8.13 -15.18 1.77
C ALA A 30 -9.45 -15.97 1.82
N ASP A 31 -10.59 -15.27 1.74
CA ASP A 31 -11.93 -15.86 1.72
C ASP A 31 -12.19 -16.67 0.44
N THR A 32 -11.55 -16.28 -0.67
CA THR A 32 -11.70 -16.95 -1.97
C THR A 32 -10.35 -17.36 -2.54
N ILE A 33 -10.06 -18.66 -2.46
CA ILE A 33 -8.82 -19.26 -2.97
C ILE A 33 -9.13 -20.11 -4.19
N MET A 34 -8.47 -19.83 -5.31
CA MET A 34 -8.49 -20.65 -6.50
C MET A 34 -7.17 -21.40 -6.65
N ALA A 35 -7.23 -22.73 -6.77
CA ALA A 35 -6.07 -23.57 -7.02
C ALA A 35 -6.26 -24.35 -8.31
N THR A 36 -5.29 -24.27 -9.21
CA THR A 36 -5.32 -24.89 -10.54
C THR A 36 -4.05 -25.68 -10.82
N GLU A 37 -4.17 -26.75 -11.60
CA GLU A 37 -2.99 -27.54 -12.05
C GLU A 37 -2.14 -26.75 -13.05
N LYS A 38 -2.77 -26.00 -13.95
CA LYS A 38 -2.09 -25.09 -14.89
C LYS A 38 -1.96 -23.71 -14.25
N PRO A 39 -0.76 -23.11 -14.22
CA PRO A 39 -0.57 -21.83 -13.59
C PRO A 39 -1.19 -20.70 -14.44
N LEU A 40 -1.78 -19.71 -13.77
CA LEU A 40 -2.38 -18.53 -14.38
C LEU A 40 -1.55 -17.28 -14.07
N PRO A 41 -1.59 -16.23 -14.91
CA PRO A 41 -0.93 -14.96 -14.62
C PRO A 41 -1.46 -14.34 -13.32
N SER A 42 -0.56 -13.77 -12.53
CA SER A 42 -0.91 -12.92 -11.40
C SER A 42 -1.27 -11.51 -11.87
N HIS A 43 -1.72 -10.69 -10.93
CA HIS A 43 -1.92 -9.25 -11.14
C HIS A 43 -0.62 -8.48 -11.52
N ARG A 44 0.56 -9.11 -11.45
CA ARG A 44 1.85 -8.53 -11.89
C ARG A 44 2.14 -8.75 -13.37
N GLY A 45 1.28 -9.49 -14.08
CA GLY A 45 1.36 -9.71 -15.53
C GLY A 45 1.82 -11.11 -15.94
N GLU A 46 1.94 -11.32 -17.26
CA GLU A 46 2.19 -12.63 -17.89
C GLU A 46 3.49 -13.32 -17.45
N GLY A 47 4.49 -12.56 -17.00
CA GLY A 47 5.75 -13.10 -16.50
C GLY A 47 5.65 -13.75 -15.13
N ASP A 48 4.54 -13.56 -14.42
CA ASP A 48 4.37 -14.00 -13.04
C ASP A 48 3.20 -14.97 -12.91
N LYS A 49 3.43 -16.25 -13.21
CA LYS A 49 2.36 -17.29 -13.18
C LYS A 49 2.35 -18.06 -11.86
N ARG A 50 1.18 -18.36 -11.32
CA ARG A 50 0.98 -19.11 -10.06
C ARG A 50 -0.13 -20.14 -10.21
N ASN A 51 -0.05 -21.20 -9.41
CA ASN A 51 -1.08 -22.23 -9.34
C ASN A 51 -2.18 -21.90 -8.32
N VAL A 52 -1.90 -20.98 -7.40
CA VAL A 52 -2.81 -20.60 -6.33
C VAL A 52 -3.00 -19.09 -6.36
N HIS A 53 -4.25 -18.64 -6.33
CA HIS A 53 -4.65 -17.24 -6.40
C HIS A 53 -5.63 -16.94 -5.28
N LEU A 54 -5.40 -15.84 -4.57
CA LEU A 54 -6.43 -15.23 -3.73
C LEU A 54 -7.16 -14.21 -4.60
N LEU A 55 -8.38 -14.53 -5.00
CA LEU A 55 -9.05 -13.81 -6.09
C LEU A 55 -9.34 -12.34 -5.76
N GLY A 56 -9.58 -12.01 -4.48
CA GLY A 56 -9.81 -10.64 -4.03
C GLY A 56 -8.56 -9.91 -3.55
N SER A 57 -7.38 -10.53 -3.55
CA SER A 57 -6.17 -9.92 -2.95
C SER A 57 -5.49 -8.90 -3.86
N TYR A 58 -6.15 -8.42 -4.91
CA TYR A 58 -5.57 -7.41 -5.78
C TYR A 58 -5.81 -6.02 -5.18
N PRO A 59 -4.76 -5.28 -4.74
CA PRO A 59 -4.94 -4.13 -3.84
C PRO A 59 -5.73 -2.98 -4.43
N ALA A 60 -5.64 -2.82 -5.75
CA ALA A 60 -6.41 -1.80 -6.44
C ALA A 60 -7.91 -2.18 -6.38
N GLY A 61 -8.24 -3.45 -6.53
CA GLY A 61 -9.59 -3.96 -6.77
C GLY A 61 -9.71 -4.58 -8.15
N ASP A 62 -10.77 -5.33 -8.38
CA ASP A 62 -10.91 -6.20 -9.56
C ASP A 62 -11.23 -5.44 -10.85
N ILE A 63 -10.86 -6.02 -11.98
CA ILE A 63 -11.28 -5.56 -13.30
C ILE A 63 -12.35 -6.54 -13.81
N SER A 64 -13.53 -6.03 -14.11
CA SER A 64 -14.63 -6.79 -14.71
C SER A 64 -15.36 -5.92 -15.73
N ASP A 65 -15.65 -6.47 -16.91
CA ASP A 65 -16.28 -5.77 -18.04
C ASP A 65 -15.58 -4.46 -18.44
N GLY A 66 -14.25 -4.44 -18.36
CA GLY A 66 -13.43 -3.26 -18.67
C GLY A 66 -13.62 -2.11 -17.67
N GLN A 67 -14.29 -2.36 -16.55
CA GLN A 67 -14.48 -1.42 -15.46
C GLN A 67 -13.72 -1.89 -14.22
N PHE A 68 -13.33 -0.92 -13.42
CA PHE A 68 -12.72 -1.15 -12.13
C PHE A 68 -13.80 -1.39 -11.08
N TRP A 69 -13.58 -2.33 -10.17
CA TRP A 69 -14.47 -2.70 -9.08
C TRP A 69 -13.69 -2.78 -7.77
N GLY A 70 -14.39 -2.63 -6.65
CA GLY A 70 -13.77 -2.70 -5.33
C GLY A 70 -13.33 -1.32 -4.78
N PRO A 71 -12.45 -1.32 -3.78
CA PRO A 71 -12.23 -0.16 -2.90
C PRO A 71 -11.86 1.14 -3.62
N MET A 72 -10.97 1.13 -4.63
CA MET A 72 -10.62 2.40 -5.30
C MET A 72 -11.75 2.96 -6.18
N ARG A 73 -12.65 2.10 -6.70
CA ARG A 73 -13.87 2.59 -7.38
C ARG A 73 -14.75 3.32 -6.38
N GLU A 74 -14.99 2.70 -5.22
CA GLU A 74 -15.83 3.29 -4.17
C GLU A 74 -15.20 4.57 -3.62
N GLU A 75 -13.89 4.60 -3.43
CA GLU A 75 -13.15 5.81 -3.03
C GLU A 75 -13.34 6.95 -4.05
N SER A 76 -13.13 6.64 -5.34
CA SER A 76 -13.28 7.61 -6.44
C SER A 76 -14.71 8.13 -6.55
N ASN A 77 -15.69 7.24 -6.45
CA ASN A 77 -17.11 7.61 -6.50
C ASN A 77 -17.52 8.45 -5.28
N ALA A 78 -17.05 8.10 -4.08
CA ALA A 78 -17.28 8.87 -2.86
C ALA A 78 -16.62 10.26 -2.95
N TRP A 79 -15.45 10.36 -3.59
CA TRP A 79 -14.80 11.64 -3.85
C TRP A 79 -15.61 12.49 -4.84
N LEU A 80 -16.04 11.90 -5.96
CA LEU A 80 -16.89 12.59 -6.91
C LEU A 80 -18.18 13.09 -6.25
N ALA A 81 -18.82 12.23 -5.44
CA ALA A 81 -20.00 12.56 -4.65
C ALA A 81 -19.80 13.77 -3.75
N HIS A 82 -18.68 13.83 -3.04
CA HIS A 82 -18.31 15.00 -2.26
C HIS A 82 -18.24 16.27 -3.12
N ILE A 83 -17.59 16.21 -4.28
CA ILE A 83 -17.42 17.38 -5.17
C ILE A 83 -18.77 17.92 -5.69
N TYR A 84 -19.67 17.06 -6.15
CA TYR A 84 -20.92 17.53 -6.78
C TYR A 84 -22.07 17.78 -5.79
N THR A 85 -22.04 17.21 -4.58
CA THR A 85 -23.11 17.40 -3.57
C THR A 85 -22.69 18.21 -2.34
N GLY A 86 -21.39 18.30 -2.05
CA GLY A 86 -20.88 18.84 -0.79
C GLY A 86 -21.04 17.93 0.43
N ILE A 87 -21.46 16.66 0.28
CA ILE A 87 -21.51 15.72 1.42
C ILE A 87 -20.12 15.57 2.03
N LYS A 88 -20.02 15.41 3.36
CA LYS A 88 -18.73 15.17 4.01
C LYS A 88 -18.11 13.87 3.51
N THR A 89 -16.79 13.84 3.42
CA THR A 89 -16.01 12.65 3.03
C THR A 89 -14.85 12.41 4.00
N PRO A 90 -14.47 11.14 4.26
CA PRO A 90 -13.27 10.81 5.03
C PRO A 90 -11.96 10.91 4.23
N HIS A 91 -11.99 11.37 2.97
CA HIS A 91 -10.80 11.48 2.13
C HIS A 91 -9.72 12.37 2.75
N ALA A 92 -8.46 11.99 2.53
CA ALA A 92 -7.32 12.75 3.00
C ALA A 92 -7.29 14.16 2.38
N THR A 93 -7.03 15.15 3.23
CA THR A 93 -6.74 16.52 2.81
C THR A 93 -5.32 16.66 2.30
N GLY A 94 -5.02 17.74 1.57
CA GLY A 94 -3.66 18.06 1.14
C GLY A 94 -2.66 18.18 2.29
N ALA A 95 -3.09 18.74 3.43
CA ALA A 95 -2.27 18.84 4.63
C ALA A 95 -1.94 17.46 5.25
N GLU A 96 -2.91 16.54 5.25
CA GLU A 96 -2.67 15.16 5.69
C GLU A 96 -1.76 14.41 4.71
N GLY A 97 -1.91 14.65 3.41
CA GLY A 97 -0.99 14.16 2.38
C GLY A 97 0.45 14.65 2.60
N GLN A 98 0.63 15.95 2.85
CA GLN A 98 1.93 16.55 3.17
C GLN A 98 2.53 15.95 4.44
N ARG A 99 1.73 15.77 5.50
CA ARG A 99 2.17 15.12 6.74
C ARG A 99 2.68 13.70 6.47
N ASN A 100 1.94 12.91 5.69
CA ASN A 100 2.33 11.55 5.35
C ASN A 100 3.62 11.52 4.51
N LEU A 101 3.80 12.47 3.58
CA LEU A 101 5.04 12.62 2.82
C LEU A 101 6.25 12.91 3.72
N LEU A 102 6.10 13.82 4.70
CA LEU A 102 7.19 14.12 5.64
C LEU A 102 7.54 12.90 6.51
N LEU A 103 6.55 12.10 6.91
CA LEU A 103 6.77 10.86 7.65
C LEU A 103 7.56 9.83 6.82
N THR A 104 7.20 9.63 5.55
CA THR A 104 7.92 8.67 4.69
C THR A 104 9.34 9.13 4.37
N MET A 105 9.55 10.43 4.17
CA MET A 105 10.88 11.01 4.04
C MET A 105 11.72 10.85 5.32
N ALA A 106 11.11 10.99 6.51
CA ALA A 106 11.79 10.74 7.78
C ALA A 106 12.18 9.26 7.94
N CYS A 107 11.36 8.32 7.46
CA CYS A 107 11.73 6.90 7.39
C CYS A 107 12.97 6.67 6.51
N ASP A 108 13.04 7.30 5.33
CA ASP A 108 14.22 7.22 4.45
C ASP A 108 15.47 7.79 5.15
N LEU A 109 15.34 8.94 5.82
CA LEU A 109 16.44 9.52 6.59
C LEU A 109 16.89 8.61 7.75
N SER A 110 15.94 8.01 8.48
CA SER A 110 16.22 7.05 9.55
C SER A 110 16.96 5.82 9.02
N ALA A 111 16.53 5.27 7.87
CA ALA A 111 17.18 4.15 7.22
C ALA A 111 18.62 4.48 6.80
N LYS A 112 18.84 5.66 6.21
CA LYS A 112 20.17 6.17 5.83
C LYS A 112 21.10 6.33 7.04
N ARG A 113 20.60 6.93 8.12
CA ARG A 113 21.38 7.17 9.35
C ARG A 113 21.57 5.90 10.20
N LYS A 114 20.73 4.88 10.00
CA LYS A 114 20.57 3.73 10.91
C LYS A 114 20.29 4.17 12.36
N LYS A 115 19.59 5.29 12.52
CA LYS A 115 19.27 5.91 13.81
C LYS A 115 17.87 6.50 13.77
N PRO A 116 17.13 6.49 14.90
CA PRO A 116 15.80 7.11 14.98
C PRO A 116 15.83 8.59 14.59
N VAL A 117 14.77 9.04 13.94
CA VAL A 117 14.49 10.46 13.68
C VAL A 117 13.40 10.91 14.65
N VAL A 118 13.65 12.00 15.37
CA VAL A 118 12.66 12.62 16.25
C VAL A 118 11.67 13.42 15.41
N LEU A 119 10.38 13.28 15.71
CA LEU A 119 9.29 13.98 15.04
C LEU A 119 8.61 14.97 16.01
N PRO A 120 8.08 16.10 15.52
CA PRO A 120 8.12 16.56 14.13
C PRO A 120 9.53 17.02 13.72
N ILE A 121 9.85 16.86 12.43
CA ILE A 121 11.08 17.36 11.82
C ILE A 121 10.72 18.45 10.81
N GLU A 122 11.48 19.55 10.81
CA GLU A 122 11.27 20.64 9.85
C GLU A 122 11.54 20.16 8.41
N PRO A 123 10.66 20.47 7.44
CA PRO A 123 10.81 20.03 6.04
C PRO A 123 12.16 20.38 5.43
N GLU A 124 12.69 21.57 5.74
CA GLU A 124 13.96 22.07 5.20
C GLU A 124 15.15 21.26 5.71
N ALA A 125 15.14 20.92 7.00
CA ALA A 125 16.18 20.09 7.62
C ALA A 125 16.16 18.67 7.03
N LEU A 126 14.96 18.10 6.87
CA LEU A 126 14.77 16.79 6.26
C LEU A 126 15.26 16.76 4.81
N HIS A 127 14.90 17.76 4.01
CA HIS A 127 15.31 17.85 2.61
C HIS A 127 16.83 18.05 2.44
N ALA A 128 17.43 18.93 3.24
CA ALA A 128 18.86 19.21 3.16
C ALA A 128 19.70 17.94 3.40
N GLU A 129 19.32 17.14 4.39
CA GLU A 129 20.04 15.92 4.71
C GLU A 129 19.85 14.79 3.71
N LEU A 130 18.63 14.65 3.17
CA LEU A 130 18.35 13.63 2.15
C LEU A 130 19.07 13.92 0.82
N THR A 131 19.25 15.20 0.47
CA THR A 131 19.87 15.63 -0.80
C THR A 131 21.39 15.75 -0.73
N ALA A 132 21.96 16.07 0.42
CA ALA A 132 23.42 16.14 0.62
C ALA A 132 24.16 14.84 0.27
N TYR A 133 23.49 13.69 0.32
CA TYR A 133 24.07 12.37 0.05
C TYR A 133 23.92 11.89 -1.41
N VAL A 134 23.06 12.52 -2.20
CA VAL A 134 22.82 12.13 -3.61
C VAL A 134 24.02 12.44 -4.50
N ILE A 135 24.91 13.36 -4.08
CA ILE A 135 26.12 13.72 -4.82
C ILE A 135 27.25 12.66 -4.67
N SER A 136 27.12 11.70 -3.74
CA SER A 136 28.19 10.71 -3.47
C SER A 136 27.87 9.26 -3.85
N ALA A 137 26.72 8.96 -4.46
CA ALA A 137 26.34 7.59 -4.83
C ALA A 137 26.55 7.34 -6.33
N GLU A 138 27.52 6.48 -6.67
CA GLU A 138 27.67 5.95 -8.03
C GLU A 138 26.42 5.17 -8.47
N PRO A 139 26.05 5.22 -9.76
CA PRO A 139 24.87 4.53 -10.25
C PRO A 139 25.06 3.02 -10.10
N TRP A 140 24.06 2.38 -9.50
CA TRP A 140 23.95 0.94 -9.34
C TRP A 140 24.20 0.22 -10.67
N THR A 141 25.34 -0.46 -10.79
CA THR A 141 25.69 -1.38 -11.89
C THR A 141 25.01 -2.72 -11.73
#